data_AF-A0A1B8C1P2-F1
#
_entry.id   AF-A0A1B8C1P2-F1
#
_cell.length_a   1.000
_cell.length_b   1.000
_cell.length_c   1.000
_cell.angle_alpha   90.00
_cell.angle_beta   90.00
_cell.angle_gamma   90.00
#
_symmetry.space_group_name_H-M   'P 1'
#
loop_
_entity.id
_entity.type
_entity.pdbx_description
1 polymer ?
#
loop_
_entity_poly.entity_id
_entity_poly.type
_entity_poly.pdbx_seq_one_letter_code
_entity_poly.pdbx_strand_id
1 'polypeptide(L)'
;MTSGQPARGEEITPIRHRNGMLQERNVFVIDGQVMFVTRYHKSQALFGRPKVIPRFMPWRVGQLVAVFLAYVQRFKEDLDQQTHGPRRSDHIFYDKHGSLGTEHLTKALHRETAARMELKMGTLDYRHVAISIGRKYIAGTED
;
A
#
# COMPACT_ATOMS: atom_id res chain seq x y z
N MET A 1 -5.03 0.07 -1.74
CA MET A 1 -6.27 -0.68 -1.41
C MET A 1 -7.48 0.20 -1.15
N THR A 2 -7.34 1.53 -1.10
CA THR A 2 -8.51 2.43 -0.98
C THR A 2 -8.30 3.82 -1.62
N SER A 3 -7.10 4.10 -2.14
CA SER A 3 -6.65 5.44 -2.56
C SER A 3 -6.71 5.68 -4.08
N GLY A 4 -7.91 5.63 -4.65
CA GLY A 4 -8.16 5.77 -6.09
C GLY A 4 -8.06 4.45 -6.86
N GLN A 5 -7.58 4.48 -8.11
CA GLN A 5 -7.43 3.25 -8.92
C GLN A 5 -6.61 2.19 -8.17
N PRO A 6 -7.00 0.91 -8.24
CA PRO A 6 -6.34 -0.17 -7.51
C PRO A 6 -4.85 -0.21 -7.87
N ALA A 7 -4.03 0.17 -6.89
CA ALA A 7 -2.59 0.08 -6.98
C ALA A 7 -2.19 -1.39 -7.23
N ARG A 8 -1.23 -1.64 -8.12
CA ARG A 8 -0.71 -2.99 -8.37
C ARG A 8 -0.10 -3.55 -7.08
N GLY A 9 0.00 -4.87 -6.94
CA GLY A 9 0.74 -5.48 -5.82
C GLY A 9 2.13 -4.86 -5.67
N GLU A 10 2.83 -4.70 -6.80
CA GLU A 10 4.13 -4.02 -6.94
C GLU A 10 4.14 -2.53 -6.56
N GLU A 11 2.98 -1.88 -6.42
CA GLU A 11 2.85 -0.47 -5.99
C GLU A 11 2.45 -0.35 -4.51
N ILE A 12 1.90 -1.41 -3.91
CA ILE A 12 1.44 -1.45 -2.51
C ILE A 12 2.52 -2.02 -1.60
N THR A 13 3.22 -3.06 -2.05
CA THR A 13 4.27 -3.72 -1.28
C THR A 13 5.50 -2.85 -1.01
N PRO A 14 5.95 -1.94 -1.89
CA PRO A 14 7.11 -1.09 -1.62
C PRO A 14 6.75 0.21 -0.88
N ILE A 15 5.65 0.25 -0.13
CA ILE A 15 5.30 1.43 0.68
C ILE A 15 6.29 1.54 1.85
N ARG A 16 6.96 2.69 1.95
CA ARG A 16 7.98 3.03 2.95
C ARG A 16 7.53 4.18 3.83
N HIS A 17 7.60 4.00 5.15
CA HIS A 17 7.25 5.04 6.13
C HIS A 17 8.44 5.92 6.54
N ARG A 18 9.68 5.51 6.25
CA ARG A 18 10.90 6.28 6.52
C ARG A 18 11.86 6.21 5.33
N ASN A 19 12.81 7.14 5.31
CA ASN A 19 13.85 7.14 4.28
C ASN A 19 14.77 5.93 4.51
N GLY A 20 14.93 5.13 3.46
CA GLY A 20 15.93 4.07 3.41
C GLY A 20 17.25 4.57 2.83
N MET A 21 18.24 3.69 2.82
CA MET A 21 19.56 3.97 2.25
C MET A 21 19.52 4.22 0.74
N LEU A 22 18.65 3.50 0.02
CA LEU A 22 18.58 3.53 -1.45
C LEU A 22 17.36 4.29 -1.98
N GLN A 23 16.30 4.43 -1.17
CA GLN A 23 15.04 5.03 -1.58
C GLN A 23 14.42 5.81 -0.43
N GLU A 24 13.83 6.96 -0.74
CA GLU A 24 13.12 7.81 0.21
C GLU A 24 11.79 7.17 0.65
N ARG A 25 11.23 7.67 1.75
CA ARG A 25 9.86 7.34 2.15
C ARG A 25 8.88 7.76 1.07
N ASN A 26 7.75 7.07 1.02
CA ASN A 26 6.69 7.40 0.08
C ASN A 26 5.32 7.56 0.73
N VAL A 27 5.24 7.65 2.06
CA VAL A 27 4.02 8.02 2.80
C VAL A 27 4.14 9.45 3.33
N PHE A 28 3.08 10.24 3.14
CA PHE A 28 3.02 11.65 3.51
C PHE A 28 1.64 12.04 4.04
N VAL A 29 1.58 13.13 4.79
CA VAL A 29 0.35 13.79 5.22
C VAL A 29 0.34 15.19 4.60
N ILE A 30 -0.69 15.51 3.84
CA ILE A 30 -0.92 16.85 3.26
C ILE A 30 -2.37 17.22 3.54
N ASP A 31 -2.60 18.41 4.08
CA ASP A 31 -3.93 18.94 4.41
C ASP A 31 -4.78 17.96 5.25
N GLY A 32 -4.15 17.29 6.22
CA GLY A 32 -4.81 16.30 7.09
C GLY A 32 -5.14 14.97 6.42
N GLN A 33 -4.79 14.77 5.15
CA GLN A 33 -5.00 13.54 4.41
C GLN A 33 -3.70 12.74 4.26
N VAL A 34 -3.77 11.45 4.59
CA VAL A 34 -2.66 10.52 4.37
C VAL A 34 -2.64 10.09 2.91
N MET A 35 -1.47 10.15 2.28
CA MET A 35 -1.25 9.66 0.93
C MET A 35 -0.01 8.81 0.85
N PHE A 36 0.10 8.03 -0.23
CA PHE A 36 1.38 7.51 -0.67
C PHE A 36 1.69 7.90 -2.12
N VAL A 37 2.98 7.98 -2.41
CA VAL A 37 3.50 8.47 -3.69
C VAL A 37 4.18 7.31 -4.42
N THR A 38 3.55 6.84 -5.49
CA THR A 38 4.14 5.79 -6.35
C THR A 38 4.93 6.44 -7.48
N ARG A 39 6.16 5.98 -7.72
CA ARG A 39 6.99 6.38 -8.87
C ARG A 39 6.89 5.28 -9.93
N TYR A 40 6.40 5.63 -11.11
CA TYR A 40 6.26 4.66 -12.20
C TYR A 40 7.53 4.66 -13.06
N HIS A 41 8.37 3.61 -12.93
CA HIS A 41 9.63 3.53 -13.67
C HIS A 41 9.45 3.29 -15.18
N LYS A 42 8.33 2.72 -15.66
CA LYS A 42 8.15 2.51 -17.11
C LYS A 42 7.98 3.82 -17.89
N SER A 43 7.55 4.91 -17.24
CA SER A 43 7.45 6.21 -17.90
C SER A 43 8.83 6.89 -18.05
N GLN A 44 9.86 6.41 -17.34
CA GLN A 44 11.20 6.97 -17.40
C GLN A 44 11.83 6.75 -18.79
N ALA A 45 11.56 5.60 -19.41
CA ALA A 45 11.99 5.30 -20.77
C ALA A 45 11.29 6.16 -21.84
N LEU A 46 10.09 6.68 -21.54
CA LEU A 46 9.28 7.42 -22.51
C LEU A 46 9.33 8.95 -22.33
N PHE A 47 9.50 9.44 -21.10
CA PHE A 47 9.37 10.87 -20.75
C PHE A 47 10.60 11.46 -20.03
N GLY A 48 11.68 10.70 -19.88
CA GLY A 48 12.93 11.17 -19.25
C GLY A 48 12.84 11.47 -17.75
N ARG A 49 11.64 11.44 -17.16
CA ARG A 49 11.40 11.61 -15.71
C ARG A 49 10.39 10.57 -15.20
N PRO A 50 10.59 9.99 -14.01
CA PRO A 50 9.63 9.07 -13.42
C PRO A 50 8.33 9.82 -13.10
N LYS A 51 7.19 9.30 -13.58
CA LYS A 51 5.88 9.87 -13.30
C LYS A 51 5.57 9.65 -11.81
N VAL A 52 5.34 10.75 -11.10
CA VAL A 52 4.97 10.76 -9.69
C VAL A 52 3.45 10.77 -9.60
N ILE A 53 2.87 9.78 -8.92
CA ILE A 53 1.42 9.66 -8.76
C ILE A 53 1.10 9.68 -7.26
N PRO A 54 0.56 10.78 -6.71
CA PRO A 54 0.05 10.80 -5.36
C PRO A 54 -1.28 10.05 -5.28
N ARG A 55 -1.45 9.24 -4.25
CA ARG A 55 -2.66 8.44 -3.99
C ARG A 55 -3.15 8.70 -2.58
N PHE A 56 -4.18 9.52 -2.46
CA PHE A 56 -4.83 9.88 -1.19
C PHE A 56 -5.66 8.74 -0.65
N MET A 57 -5.44 8.36 0.60
CA MET A 57 -6.24 7.33 1.27
C MET A 57 -7.58 7.92 1.73
N PRO A 58 -8.67 7.15 1.71
CA PRO A 58 -9.92 7.55 2.34
C PRO A 58 -9.67 7.80 3.82
N TRP A 59 -10.37 8.79 4.37
CA TRP A 59 -10.06 9.37 5.66
C TRP A 59 -9.87 8.33 6.78
N ARG A 60 -10.77 7.33 6.88
CA ARG A 60 -10.68 6.25 7.90
C ARG A 60 -9.43 5.40 7.74
N VAL A 61 -9.05 5.08 6.51
CA VAL A 61 -7.85 4.28 6.24
C VAL A 61 -6.60 5.11 6.49
N GLY A 62 -6.61 6.39 6.11
CA GLY A 62 -5.52 7.30 6.43
C GLY A 62 -5.29 7.41 7.94
N GLN A 63 -6.35 7.59 8.72
CA GLN A 63 -6.27 7.61 10.18
C GLN A 63 -5.73 6.30 10.76
N LEU A 64 -6.21 5.15 10.27
CA LEU A 64 -5.70 3.85 10.68
C LEU A 64 -4.20 3.74 10.44
N VAL A 65 -3.72 4.16 9.27
CA VAL A 65 -2.29 4.14 8.93
C VAL A 65 -1.51 5.11 9.82
N ALA A 66 -2.03 6.31 10.09
CA ALA A 66 -1.39 7.26 10.97
C ALA A 66 -1.22 6.70 12.40
N VAL A 67 -2.28 6.13 12.97
CA VAL A 67 -2.25 5.49 14.30
C VAL A 67 -1.31 4.29 14.30
N PHE A 68 -1.36 3.45 13.27
CA PHE A 68 -0.46 2.31 13.12
C PHE A 68 1.00 2.75 13.14
N LEU A 69 1.37 3.76 12.34
CA LEU A 69 2.74 4.24 12.25
C LEU A 69 3.21 4.96 13.52
N ALA A 70 2.34 5.73 14.17
CA ALA A 70 2.67 6.47 15.38
C ALA A 70 2.89 5.56 16.58
N TYR A 71 2.05 4.55 16.76
CA TYR A 71 2.03 3.73 17.98
C TYR A 71 2.51 2.30 17.74
N VAL A 72 1.85 1.56 16.83
CA VAL A 72 2.09 0.12 16.65
C VAL A 72 3.48 -0.14 16.05
N GLN A 73 3.84 0.60 15.01
CA GLN A 73 5.13 0.45 14.34
C GLN A 73 6.28 0.83 15.28
N ARG A 74 6.13 1.89 16.07
CA ARG A 74 7.15 2.31 17.04
C ARG A 74 7.32 1.26 18.13
N PHE A 75 6.23 0.80 18.72
CA PHE A 75 6.22 -0.24 19.73
C PHE A 75 6.86 -1.55 19.23
N LYS A 76 6.49 -1.98 18.02
CA LYS A 76 7.07 -3.16 17.37
C LYS A 76 8.59 -3.03 17.23
N GLU A 77 9.08 -1.89 16.75
CA GLU A 77 10.52 -1.67 16.57
C GLU A 77 11.30 -1.64 17.89
N ASP A 78 10.70 -1.11 18.95
CA ASP A 78 11.30 -1.09 20.27
C ASP A 78 11.29 -2.50 20.91
N LEU A 79 10.22 -3.27 20.69
CA LEU A 79 10.13 -4.67 21.13
C LEU A 79 11.16 -5.55 20.39
N ASP A 80 11.22 -5.44 19.06
CA ASP A 80 12.18 -6.17 18.23
C ASP A 80 13.63 -5.87 18.68
N GLN A 81 13.92 -4.62 19.08
CA GLN A 81 15.24 -4.28 19.60
C GLN A 81 15.55 -4.94 20.95
N GLN A 82 14.57 -5.02 21.86
CA GLN A 82 14.74 -5.63 23.18
C GLN A 82 14.83 -7.16 23.12
N THR A 83 14.09 -7.79 22.21
CA THR A 83 14.00 -9.25 22.11
C THR A 83 14.95 -9.84 21.06
N HIS A 84 15.87 -9.06 20.50
CA HIS A 84 16.72 -9.47 19.38
C HIS A 84 15.90 -10.00 18.18
N GLY A 85 14.75 -9.37 17.94
CA GLY A 85 13.86 -9.62 16.81
C GLY A 85 14.43 -9.15 15.47
N PRO A 86 13.61 -9.16 14.41
CA PRO A 86 14.02 -8.76 13.06
C PRO A 86 14.64 -7.36 13.01
N ARG A 87 15.56 -7.16 12.05
CA ARG A 87 16.10 -5.81 11.78
C ARG A 87 14.98 -4.86 11.39
N ARG A 88 15.14 -3.59 11.80
CA ARG A 88 14.24 -2.50 11.41
C ARG A 88 14.17 -2.42 9.88
N SER A 89 12.95 -2.39 9.37
CA SER A 89 12.66 -2.14 7.96
C SER A 89 12.16 -0.72 7.77
N ASP A 90 12.41 -0.18 6.59
CA ASP A 90 11.83 1.07 6.13
C ASP A 90 10.48 0.89 5.42
N HIS A 91 10.09 -0.35 5.14
CA HIS A 91 8.80 -0.71 4.58
C HIS A 91 7.73 -0.82 5.66
N ILE A 92 6.47 -0.53 5.30
CA ILE A 92 5.31 -0.77 6.18
C ILE A 92 5.01 -2.28 6.27
N PHE A 93 5.09 -2.98 5.14
CA PHE A 93 4.78 -4.40 5.06
C PHE A 93 6.08 -5.20 4.98
N TYR A 94 6.52 -5.76 6.11
CA TYR A 94 7.74 -6.55 6.19
C TYR A 94 7.66 -7.65 7.26
N ASP A 95 8.47 -8.68 7.07
CA ASP A 95 8.73 -9.74 8.04
C ASP A 95 10.24 -9.92 8.27
N LYS A 96 10.62 -11.03 8.90
CA LYS A 96 12.02 -11.38 9.16
C LYS A 96 12.87 -11.61 7.90
N HIS A 97 12.25 -11.83 6.75
CA HIS A 97 12.90 -12.05 5.46
C HIS A 97 12.95 -10.78 4.60
N GLY A 98 12.30 -9.69 5.03
CA GLY A 98 12.34 -8.38 4.38
C GLY A 98 10.96 -7.88 3.98
N SER A 99 10.90 -7.01 2.97
CA SER A 99 9.64 -6.45 2.46
C SER A 99 8.75 -7.54 1.86
N LEU A 100 7.47 -7.53 2.22
CA LEU A 100 6.50 -8.50 1.72
C LEU A 100 6.22 -8.26 0.23
N GLY A 101 6.35 -9.30 -0.61
CA GLY A 101 6.02 -9.22 -2.04
C GLY A 101 4.54 -9.42 -2.37
N THR A 102 4.19 -9.30 -3.67
CA THR A 102 2.81 -9.45 -4.17
C THR A 102 2.16 -10.77 -3.76
N GLU A 103 2.94 -11.85 -3.67
CA GLU A 103 2.46 -13.17 -3.22
C GLU A 103 1.85 -13.11 -1.82
N HIS A 104 2.50 -12.39 -0.88
CA HIS A 104 2.01 -12.24 0.49
C HIS A 104 0.69 -11.47 0.52
N LEU A 105 0.57 -10.43 -0.30
CA LEU A 105 -0.68 -9.67 -0.44
C LEU A 105 -1.78 -10.54 -1.05
N THR A 106 -1.48 -11.34 -2.07
CA THR A 106 -2.43 -12.30 -2.66
C THR A 106 -2.90 -13.33 -1.64
N LYS A 107 -1.99 -13.90 -0.85
CA LYS A 107 -2.34 -14.84 0.24
C LYS A 107 -3.23 -14.18 1.29
N ALA A 108 -2.91 -12.96 1.71
CA ALA A 108 -3.72 -12.21 2.65
C ALA A 108 -5.12 -11.92 2.09
N LEU A 109 -5.22 -11.48 0.83
CA LEU A 109 -6.50 -11.25 0.17
C LEU A 109 -7.33 -12.53 0.06
N HIS A 110 -6.74 -13.65 -0.37
CA HIS A 110 -7.44 -14.94 -0.40
C HIS A 110 -8.01 -15.31 0.96
N ARG A 111 -7.21 -15.14 2.03
CA ARG A 111 -7.64 -15.47 3.39
C ARG A 111 -8.81 -14.60 3.84
N GLU A 112 -8.68 -13.27 3.72
CA GLU A 112 -9.70 -12.35 4.23
C GLU A 112 -10.98 -12.39 3.40
N THR A 113 -10.88 -12.55 2.08
CA THR A 113 -12.06 -12.64 1.20
C THR A 113 -12.78 -13.97 1.37
N ALA A 114 -12.06 -15.09 1.53
CA ALA A 114 -12.71 -16.37 1.80
C ALA A 114 -13.45 -16.35 3.15
N ALA A 115 -12.84 -15.76 4.18
CA ALA A 115 -13.41 -15.75 5.52
C ALA A 115 -14.60 -14.79 5.69
N ARG A 116 -14.67 -13.70 4.92
CA ARG A 116 -15.66 -12.64 5.13
C ARG A 116 -16.64 -12.44 3.97
N MET A 117 -16.30 -12.94 2.79
CA MET A 117 -17.06 -12.77 1.56
C MET A 117 -17.34 -14.11 0.87
N GLU A 118 -16.90 -15.23 1.44
CA GLU A 118 -17.10 -16.59 0.91
C GLU A 118 -16.56 -16.80 -0.53
N LEU A 119 -15.58 -15.97 -0.93
CA LEU A 119 -14.97 -16.00 -2.25
C LEU A 119 -13.46 -15.82 -2.13
N LYS A 120 -12.67 -16.49 -2.97
CA LYS A 120 -11.22 -16.33 -3.02
C LYS A 120 -10.84 -15.34 -4.10
N MET A 121 -10.41 -14.14 -3.70
CA MET A 121 -10.02 -13.08 -4.63
C MET A 121 -8.55 -12.73 -4.46
N GLY A 122 -7.77 -12.88 -5.53
CA GLY A 122 -6.36 -12.49 -5.57
C GLY A 122 -6.17 -11.00 -5.82
N THR A 123 -4.91 -10.57 -5.90
CA THR A 123 -4.57 -9.16 -6.22
C THR A 123 -5.08 -8.71 -7.59
N LEU A 124 -5.06 -9.61 -8.59
CA LEU A 124 -5.58 -9.33 -9.94
C LEU A 124 -7.11 -9.21 -9.95
N ASP A 125 -7.80 -10.15 -9.31
CA ASP A 125 -9.26 -10.16 -9.25
C ASP A 125 -9.78 -8.92 -8.54
N TYR A 126 -9.17 -8.55 -7.40
CA TYR A 126 -9.48 -7.33 -6.69
C TYR A 126 -9.31 -6.09 -7.59
N ARG A 127 -8.25 -6.05 -8.39
CA ARG A 127 -8.02 -4.96 -9.34
C ARG A 127 -9.15 -4.87 -10.36
N HIS A 128 -9.56 -6.00 -10.95
CA HIS A 128 -10.66 -6.02 -11.92
C HIS A 128 -11.98 -5.55 -11.30
N VAL A 129 -12.30 -6.02 -10.10
CA VAL A 129 -13.51 -5.61 -9.37
C VAL A 129 -13.47 -4.12 -9.05
N ALA A 130 -12.37 -3.60 -8.51
CA ALA A 130 -12.23 -2.18 -8.20
C ALA A 130 -12.31 -1.29 -9.45
N ILE A 131 -11.77 -1.72 -10.60
CA ILE A 131 -11.93 -1.00 -11.88
C ILE A 131 -13.39 -1.02 -12.34
N SER A 132 -14.05 -2.18 -12.26
CA SER A 132 -15.46 -2.33 -12.65
C SER A 132 -16.38 -1.43 -11.81
N ILE A 133 -16.18 -1.41 -10.49
CA ILE A 133 -16.88 -0.49 -9.58
C ILE A 133 -16.62 0.96 -9.98
N GLY A 134 -15.37 1.33 -10.25
CA GLY A 134 -15.03 2.68 -10.70
C GLY A 134 -15.73 3.08 -12.00
N ARG A 135 -15.78 2.17 -12.99
CA ARG A 135 -16.51 2.40 -14.25
C ARG A 135 -18.01 2.57 -14.02
N LYS A 136 -18.62 1.72 -13.18
CA LYS A 136 -20.06 1.72 -12.96
C LYS A 136 -20.56 2.91 -12.13
N TYR A 137 -19.80 3.31 -11.11
CA TYR A 137 -20.29 4.25 -10.09
C TYR A 137 -19.57 5.60 -10.05
N ILE A 138 -18.39 5.72 -10.67
CA ILE A 138 -17.58 6.95 -10.62
C ILE A 138 -17.51 7.64 -11.98
N ALA A 139 -17.46 6.87 -13.09
CA ALA A 139 -17.30 7.44 -14.42
C ALA A 139 -18.56 8.11 -14.98
N GLY A 140 -19.72 7.96 -14.32
CA GLY A 140 -21.01 8.43 -14.84
C GLY A 140 -21.49 7.55 -15.99
N THR A 141 -22.70 7.03 -15.85
CA THR A 141 -23.55 6.73 -17.00
C THR A 141 -23.79 8.05 -17.72
N GLU A 142 -23.16 8.23 -18.88
CA GLU A 142 -23.77 9.00 -19.97
C GLU A 142 -24.86 8.09 -20.54
N ASP A 143 -26.08 8.23 -20.03
CA ASP A 143 -27.34 7.81 -20.68
C ASP A 143 -28.39 8.89 -20.38
#